data_AF-A0A564YFH3-F1
#
_entry.id   AF-A0A564YFH3-F1
#
_cell.length_a   1.000
_cell.length_b   1.000
_cell.length_c   1.000
_cell.angle_alpha   90.00
_cell.angle_beta   90.00
_cell.angle_gamma   90.00
#
_symmetry.space_group_name_H-M   'P 1'
#
loop_
_entity.id
_entity.type
_entity.pdbx_description
1 polymer ?
#
loop_
_entity_poly.entity_id
_entity_poly.type
_entity_poly.pdbx_seq_one_letter_code
_entity_poly.pdbx_strand_id
1 'polypeptide(L)'
;MLLKLRAGGGTNRFNELRHKSPQNLVEEVCRVAFGSDDLTYAIGSTKVFLRTHHDSKLEELREKIIQSSAIAIQIRWKGFLARKRYENLRRCAIVCQRRFRQVAVRRNFLR
;
A
#
# COMPACT_ATOMS: atom_id res chain seq x y z
N MET A 1 -19.66 11.29 3.44
CA MET A 1 -19.41 9.86 3.12
C MET A 1 -17.90 9.68 2.92
N LEU A 2 -17.15 9.63 4.02
CA LEU A 2 -15.69 9.44 4.00
C LEU A 2 -15.42 7.94 4.15
N LEU A 3 -15.01 7.29 3.07
CA LEU A 3 -14.47 5.93 3.11
C LEU A 3 -13.20 5.95 3.96
N LYS A 4 -13.36 5.62 5.25
CA LYS A 4 -12.28 5.13 6.11
C LYS A 4 -11.74 3.88 5.43
N LEU A 5 -10.69 4.04 4.62
CA LEU A 5 -9.79 2.96 4.25
C LEU A 5 -9.19 2.46 5.56
N ARG A 6 -9.79 1.39 6.07
CA ARG A 6 -9.33 0.58 7.19
C ARG A 6 -7.90 0.15 6.84
N ALA A 7 -6.92 0.87 7.38
CA ALA A 7 -5.56 0.36 7.50
C ALA A 7 -5.63 -0.78 8.51
N GLY A 8 -6.03 -1.96 8.03
CA GLY A 8 -6.05 -3.17 8.84
C GLY A 8 -4.62 -3.48 9.26
N GLY A 9 -4.35 -3.34 10.56
CA GLY A 9 -3.63 -4.23 11.48
C GLY A 9 -2.56 -5.22 11.00
N GLY A 10 -1.96 -5.10 9.82
CA GLY A 10 -1.00 -6.07 9.28
C GLY A 10 0.45 -5.80 9.66
N THR A 11 0.79 -4.56 10.04
CA THR A 11 2.19 -4.16 10.27
C THR A 11 2.78 -4.70 11.58
N ASN A 12 1.95 -4.95 12.60
CA ASN A 12 2.44 -5.41 13.91
C ASN A 12 2.80 -6.90 13.90
N ARG A 13 2.01 -7.77 13.25
CA ARG A 13 2.28 -9.21 13.19
C ARG A 13 3.60 -9.56 12.49
N PHE A 14 3.92 -8.90 11.38
CA PHE A 14 5.16 -9.17 10.64
C PHE A 14 6.42 -8.69 11.38
N ASN A 15 6.31 -7.61 12.17
CA ASN A 15 7.42 -7.15 13.01
C ASN A 15 7.68 -8.09 14.19
N GLU A 16 6.63 -8.67 14.79
CA GLU A 16 6.74 -9.68 15.85
C GLU A 16 7.35 -11.00 15.35
N LEU A 17 7.08 -11.40 14.10
CA LEU A 17 7.66 -12.60 13.48
C LEU A 17 9.16 -12.46 13.20
N ARG A 18 9.66 -11.23 13.02
CA ARG A 18 11.09 -10.96 12.77
C ARG A 18 12.00 -11.28 13.96
N HIS A 19 11.44 -11.37 15.16
CA HIS A 19 12.13 -11.70 16.41
C HIS A 19 12.02 -13.18 16.82
N LYS A 20 11.31 -14.01 16.04
CA LYS A 20 11.20 -15.46 16.27
C LYS A 20 12.18 -16.22 15.39
N SER A 21 12.48 -17.47 15.75
CA SER A 21 13.33 -18.35 14.93
C SER A 21 12.75 -18.44 13.50
N PRO A 22 13.60 -18.49 12.45
CA PRO A 22 13.15 -18.53 11.06
C PRO A 22 12.21 -19.71 10.77
N GLN A 23 12.30 -20.78 11.55
CA GLN A 23 11.41 -21.95 11.47
C GLN A 23 9.95 -21.59 11.79
N ASN A 24 9.71 -20.77 12.81
CA ASN A 24 8.36 -20.33 13.18
C ASN A 24 7.73 -19.44 12.11
N LEU A 25 8.55 -18.63 11.42
CA LEU A 25 8.10 -17.81 10.30
C LEU A 25 7.66 -18.70 9.13
N VAL A 26 8.48 -19.69 8.80
CA VAL A 26 8.19 -20.66 7.74
C VAL A 26 6.92 -21.44 8.05
N GLU A 27 6.76 -21.92 9.29
CA GLU A 27 5.57 -22.62 9.73
C GLU A 27 4.31 -21.76 9.61
N GLU A 28 4.39 -20.49 10.01
CA GLU A 28 3.30 -19.54 9.85
C GLU A 28 2.93 -19.33 8.38
N VAL A 29 3.93 -19.16 7.50
CA VAL A 29 3.72 -18.97 6.06
C VAL A 29 3.05 -20.21 5.46
N CYS A 30 3.55 -21.40 5.76
CA CYS A 30 2.95 -22.65 5.29
C CYS A 30 1.53 -22.83 5.81
N ARG A 31 1.27 -22.52 7.09
CA ARG A 31 -0.08 -22.57 7.68
C ARG A 31 -1.06 -21.63 6.99
N VAL A 32 -0.62 -20.41 6.67
CA VAL A 32 -1.45 -19.42 5.97
C VAL A 32 -1.65 -19.78 4.50
N ALA A 33 -0.64 -20.35 3.85
CA ALA A 33 -0.68 -20.68 2.43
C ALA A 33 -1.50 -21.94 2.10
N PHE A 34 -1.37 -23.00 2.93
CA PHE A 34 -1.93 -24.32 2.67
C PHE A 34 -3.11 -24.68 3.58
N GLY A 35 -3.21 -24.07 4.76
CA GLY A 35 -4.19 -24.41 5.79
C GLY A 35 -3.61 -25.30 6.89
N SER A 36 -4.38 -25.54 7.95
CA SER A 36 -3.91 -26.24 9.16
C SER A 36 -3.85 -27.77 9.03
N ASP A 37 -4.51 -28.34 8.01
CA ASP A 37 -4.71 -29.79 7.88
C ASP A 37 -3.86 -30.44 6.77
N ASP A 38 -3.00 -29.69 6.09
CA ASP A 38 -2.23 -30.22 4.98
C ASP A 38 -0.99 -30.99 5.47
N LEU A 39 -1.11 -32.32 5.56
CA LEU A 39 -0.06 -33.25 6.02
C LEU A 39 1.01 -33.51 4.94
N THR A 40 0.94 -32.87 3.77
CA THR A 40 1.73 -33.26 2.61
C THR A 40 3.05 -32.50 2.44
N TYR A 41 3.31 -31.48 3.27
CA TYR A 41 4.60 -30.77 3.36
C TYR A 41 5.34 -31.13 4.65
N ALA A 42 6.68 -31.00 4.63
CA ALA A 42 7.51 -31.24 5.81
C ALA A 42 8.51 -30.11 6.02
N ILE A 43 8.69 -29.67 7.27
CA ILE A 43 9.68 -28.65 7.64
C ILE A 43 10.86 -29.37 8.29
N GLY A 44 12.00 -29.43 7.60
CA GLY A 44 13.25 -29.94 8.15
C GLY A 44 14.04 -28.85 8.90
N SER A 45 15.14 -29.24 9.54
CA SER A 45 16.01 -28.31 10.31
C SER A 45 16.54 -27.14 9.46
N THR A 46 16.77 -27.40 8.17
CA THR A 46 17.47 -26.47 7.25
C THR A 46 16.65 -26.12 6.01
N LYS A 47 15.67 -26.95 5.62
CA LYS A 47 14.90 -26.80 4.37
C LYS A 47 13.45 -27.25 4.54
N VAL A 48 12.55 -26.69 3.73
CA VAL A 48 11.15 -27.11 3.62
C VAL A 48 11.01 -28.02 2.41
N PHE A 49 10.33 -29.15 2.58
CA PHE A 49 10.02 -30.10 1.53
C PHE A 49 8.59 -29.88 1.07
N LEU A 50 8.45 -29.48 -0.19
CA LEU A 50 7.18 -29.15 -0.84
C LEU A 50 6.92 -30.10 -2.01
N ARG A 51 5.64 -30.35 -2.28
CA ARG A 51 5.18 -31.00 -3.51
C ARG A 51 4.89 -29.94 -4.57
N THR A 52 4.77 -30.33 -5.83
CA THR A 52 4.56 -29.41 -6.96
C THR A 52 3.35 -28.49 -6.79
N HIS A 53 2.24 -28.99 -6.23
CA HIS A 53 1.03 -28.19 -6.02
C HIS A 53 1.23 -27.11 -4.93
N HIS A 54 2.03 -27.38 -3.90
CA HIS A 54 2.39 -26.38 -2.89
C HIS A 54 3.22 -25.25 -3.48
N ASP A 55 4.20 -25.61 -4.31
CA ASP A 55 5.07 -24.64 -4.98
C ASP A 55 4.27 -23.73 -5.91
N SER A 56 3.41 -24.31 -6.77
CA SER A 56 2.51 -23.55 -7.63
C SER A 56 1.57 -22.64 -6.83
N LYS A 57 1.08 -23.11 -5.67
CA LYS A 57 0.21 -22.30 -4.82
C LYS A 57 0.93 -21.12 -4.18
N LEU A 58 2.17 -21.32 -3.73
CA LEU A 58 2.99 -20.25 -3.17
C LEU A 58 3.31 -19.20 -4.22
N GLU A 59 3.65 -19.59 -5.45
CA GLU A 59 3.89 -18.64 -6.53
C GLU A 59 2.63 -17.84 -6.90
N GLU A 60 1.44 -18.47 -6.96
CA GLU A 60 0.17 -17.78 -7.17
C GLU A 60 -0.09 -16.71 -6.08
N LEU A 61 0.13 -17.05 -4.81
CA LEU A 61 -0.03 -16.12 -3.69
C LEU A 61 1.01 -15.00 -3.75
N ARG A 62 2.25 -15.32 -4.08
CA ARG A 62 3.35 -14.37 -4.23
C ARG A 62 3.03 -13.33 -5.30
N GLU A 63 2.56 -13.77 -6.47
CA GLU A 63 2.17 -12.86 -7.56
C GLU A 63 1.05 -11.91 -7.12
N LYS A 64 0.01 -12.42 -6.45
CA LYS A 64 -1.09 -11.58 -5.93
C LYS A 64 -0.61 -10.52 -4.94
N ILE A 65 0.29 -10.89 -4.02
CA ILE A 65 0.86 -9.96 -3.04
C ILE A 65 1.70 -8.89 -3.73
N ILE A 66 2.54 -9.26 -4.70
CA ILE A 66 3.38 -8.32 -5.46
C ILE A 66 2.49 -7.36 -6.25
N GLN A 67 1.50 -7.86 -6.97
CA GLN A 67 0.59 -7.04 -7.78
C GLN A 67 -0.19 -6.05 -6.90
N SER A 68 -0.82 -6.52 -5.81
CA SER A 68 -1.57 -5.66 -4.91
C SER A 68 -0.69 -4.61 -4.22
N SER A 69 0.53 -4.97 -3.82
CA SER A 69 1.50 -4.02 -3.25
C SER A 69 1.92 -2.96 -4.26
N ALA A 70 2.19 -3.37 -5.50
CA ALA A 70 2.53 -2.45 -6.59
C ALA A 70 1.37 -1.47 -6.86
N ILE A 71 0.13 -1.97 -6.95
CA ILE A 71 -1.07 -1.13 -7.12
C ILE A 71 -1.22 -0.14 -5.96
N ALA A 72 -1.03 -0.58 -4.72
CA ALA A 72 -1.12 0.27 -3.55
C ALA A 72 -0.10 1.43 -3.58
N ILE A 73 1.14 1.14 -3.98
CA ILE A 73 2.18 2.15 -4.17
C ILE A 73 1.78 3.11 -5.30
N GLN A 74 1.36 2.57 -6.44
CA GLN A 74 0.98 3.36 -7.62
C GLN A 74 -0.18 4.32 -7.32
N ILE A 75 -1.24 3.86 -6.63
CA ILE A 75 -2.39 4.70 -6.28
C ILE A 75 -1.97 5.85 -5.36
N ARG A 76 -1.16 5.55 -4.33
CA ARG A 76 -0.65 6.58 -3.41
C ARG A 76 0.20 7.62 -4.15
N TRP A 77 1.08 7.16 -5.03
CA TRP A 77 1.93 8.03 -5.85
C TRP A 77 1.12 8.92 -6.78
N LYS A 78 0.17 8.35 -7.54
CA LYS A 78 -0.72 9.10 -8.43
C LYS A 78 -1.53 10.15 -7.66
N GLY A 79 -2.08 9.79 -6.50
CA GLY A 79 -2.79 10.72 -5.63
C GLY A 79 -1.92 11.87 -5.10
N PHE A 80 -0.69 11.57 -4.68
CA PHE A 80 0.28 12.57 -4.25
C PHE A 80 0.59 13.57 -5.38
N LEU A 81 0.86 13.08 -6.59
CA LEU A 81 1.19 13.93 -7.73
C LEU A 81 0.02 14.84 -8.12
N ALA A 82 -1.21 14.29 -8.15
CA ALA A 82 -2.42 15.07 -8.42
C ALA A 82 -2.63 16.18 -7.39
N ARG A 83 -2.47 15.87 -6.10
CA ARG A 83 -2.57 16.86 -5.01
C ARG A 83 -1.51 17.96 -5.13
N LYS A 84 -0.25 17.57 -5.37
CA LYS A 84 0.85 18.53 -5.56
C LYS A 84 0.56 19.50 -6.71
N ARG A 85 0.04 18.99 -7.83
CA ARG A 85 -0.36 19.82 -8.99
C ARG A 85 -1.51 20.76 -8.63
N TYR A 86 -2.55 20.27 -7.97
CA TYR A 86 -3.70 21.08 -7.55
C TYR A 86 -3.29 22.21 -6.60
N GLU A 87 -2.47 21.91 -5.59
CA GLU A 87 -2.01 22.91 -4.63
C GLU A 87 -1.22 24.03 -5.31
N ASN A 88 -0.34 23.69 -6.26
CA ASN A 88 0.40 24.68 -7.05
C ASN A 88 -0.54 25.55 -7.88
N LEU A 89 -1.48 24.94 -8.61
CA LEU A 89 -2.44 25.68 -9.42
C LEU A 89 -3.32 26.60 -8.56
N ARG A 90 -3.79 26.11 -7.40
CA ARG A 90 -4.60 26.88 -6.46
C ARG A 90 -3.83 28.08 -5.91
N ARG A 91 -2.55 27.93 -5.55
CA ARG A 91 -1.71 29.04 -5.10
C ARG A 91 -1.61 30.12 -6.18
N CYS A 92 -1.32 29.74 -7.43
CA CYS A 92 -1.24 30.66 -8.55
C CYS A 92 -2.59 31.37 -8.81
N ALA A 93 -3.69 30.61 -8.83
CA ALA A 93 -5.03 31.15 -9.06
C ALA A 93 -5.42 32.19 -8.01
N ILE A 94 -5.13 31.93 -6.73
CA ILE A 94 -5.41 32.88 -5.63
C ILE A 94 -4.64 34.19 -5.84
N VAL A 95 -3.37 34.14 -6.25
CA VAL A 95 -2.56 35.32 -6.53
C VAL A 95 -3.18 36.13 -7.67
N CYS A 96 -3.53 35.47 -8.78
CA CYS A 96 -4.16 36.13 -9.93
C CYS A 96 -5.50 36.77 -9.52
N GLN A 97 -6.36 36.02 -8.83
CA GLN A 97 -7.66 36.50 -8.36
C GLN A 97 -7.51 37.71 -7.41
N ARG A 98 -6.54 37.67 -6.50
CA ARG A 98 -6.25 38.79 -5.58
C ARG A 98 -5.85 40.04 -6.35
N ARG A 99 -4.93 39.92 -7.32
CA ARG A 99 -4.47 41.03 -8.16
C ARG A 99 -5.62 41.62 -8.98
N PHE A 100 -6.42 40.76 -9.59
CA PHE A 100 -7.59 41.18 -10.35
C PHE A 100 -8.57 41.98 -9.49
N ARG A 101 -8.96 41.47 -8.32
CA ARG A 101 -9.86 42.17 -7.39
C ARG A 101 -9.28 43.51 -6.93
N GLN A 102 -7.98 43.57 -6.64
CA GLN A 102 -7.30 44.81 -6.27
C GLN A 102 -7.39 45.87 -7.38
N VAL A 103 -7.13 45.49 -8.64
CA VAL A 103 -7.23 46.39 -9.79
C VAL A 103 -8.66 46.85 -10.03
N ALA A 104 -9.64 45.94 -9.93
CA ALA A 104 -11.06 46.26 -10.10
C ALA A 104 -11.53 47.30 -9.07
N VAL A 105 -11.19 47.13 -7.79
CA VAL A 105 -11.51 48.09 -6.73
C VAL A 105 -10.85 49.45 -7.00
N ARG A 106 -9.57 49.47 -7.38
CA ARG A 106 -8.85 50.72 -7.68
C ARG A 106 -9.48 51.46 -8.87
N ARG A 107 -9.90 50.74 -9.91
CA ARG A 107 -10.59 51.33 -11.06
C ARG A 107 -11.95 51.92 -10.68
N ASN A 108 -12.70 51.27 -9.79
CA ASN A 108 -13.98 51.79 -9.32
C ASN A 108 -13.83 53.02 -8.40
N PHE A 109 -12.73 53.14 -7.65
CA PHE A 109 -12.47 54.31 -6.80
C PHE A 109 -12.05 55.54 -7.61
N LEU A 110 -11.33 55.33 -8.73
CA LEU A 110 -10.87 56.40 -9.62
C LEU A 110 -11.94 56.86 -10.63
N ARG A 111 -13.14 56.29 -10.54
CA ARG A 111 -14.29 56.59 -11.40
C ARG A 111 -15.33 57.35 -10.61
#